data_AF-A0A2E0VJV5-F1
#
_entry.id   AF-A0A2E0VJV5-F1
#
_cell.length_a   1.000
_cell.length_b   1.000
_cell.length_c   1.000
_cell.angle_alpha   90.00
_cell.angle_beta   90.00
_cell.angle_gamma   90.00
#
_symmetry.space_group_name_H-M   'P 1'
#
loop_
_entity.id
_entity.type
_entity.pdbx_description
1 polymer ?
#
loop_
_entity_poly.entity_id
_entity_poly.type
_entity_poly.pdbx_seq_one_letter_code
_entity_poly.pdbx_strand_id
1 'polypeptide(L)'
;MHGFLTVNGKKMSKSRGTFINARTYLEHLHPEYLRYYFAAKLSGSIEDIDLNLEDFTQKVNSDLVGKVVNIASRCAKFVEKGNSGILADSIAEPALWQQAVSAADSVAQAYENREFGRAIREIMAIADAANEYIAAREPWKLAREPGREADVQAICSLGVNLFRVLMIYLKPVLPDMAKNSEAFLNDELAWPATIEPLLDHRINSFKPLMQRVDKDKVDAMLDASRNALPETSSTPDQPAAGHLAESPLADEIAFDDFIKVDLRVARIVKAEAVEGADKLLQLTLDIGGETRNVFSGIKAHYQPRDLEGRLTVMVANLAPRKMRFGLSEGMVLAAGDKSGIYLLSPDSGAEPGMRIT
;
A
#
# COMPACT_ATOMS: atom_id res chain seq x y z
N MET A 1 -2.77 13.18 -11.55
CA MET A 1 -2.62 11.72 -11.76
C MET A 1 -1.24 11.34 -11.24
N HIS A 2 -1.12 10.23 -10.53
CA HIS A 2 0.18 9.71 -10.04
C HIS A 2 0.33 8.26 -10.52
N GLY A 3 1.57 7.74 -10.56
CA GLY A 3 1.83 6.34 -10.89
C GLY A 3 1.40 5.39 -9.77
N PHE A 4 1.72 4.11 -9.92
CA PHE A 4 1.48 3.09 -8.92
C PHE A 4 2.52 3.12 -7.80
N LEU A 5 2.16 2.55 -6.65
CA LEU A 5 3.09 2.32 -5.56
C LEU A 5 3.66 0.90 -5.65
N THR A 6 4.99 0.78 -5.60
CA THR A 6 5.70 -0.48 -5.38
C THR A 6 6.30 -0.51 -3.97
N VAL A 7 6.64 -1.71 -3.50
CA VAL A 7 7.36 -1.90 -2.23
C VAL A 7 8.57 -2.77 -2.51
N ASN A 8 9.76 -2.27 -2.17
CA ASN A 8 11.05 -2.89 -2.45
C ASN A 8 11.19 -3.34 -3.93
N GLY A 9 10.83 -2.45 -4.86
CA GLY A 9 10.91 -2.64 -6.32
C GLY A 9 9.90 -3.64 -6.90
N LYS A 10 8.92 -4.11 -6.11
CA LYS A 10 7.91 -5.08 -6.55
C LYS A 10 6.51 -4.54 -6.36
N LYS A 11 5.58 -4.94 -7.24
CA LYS A 11 4.15 -4.70 -7.04
C LYS A 11 3.73 -5.24 -5.67
N MET A 12 2.91 -4.49 -4.95
CA MET A 12 2.40 -4.90 -3.63
C MET A 12 1.71 -6.27 -3.73
N SER A 13 2.04 -7.16 -2.80
CA SER A 13 1.44 -8.50 -2.71
C SER A 13 1.13 -8.87 -1.27
N LYS A 14 -0.06 -9.44 -1.09
CA LYS A 14 -0.54 -10.06 0.15
C LYS A 14 0.38 -11.19 0.61
N SER A 15 0.76 -12.12 -0.28
CA SER A 15 1.63 -13.26 0.05
C SER A 15 3.03 -12.86 0.50
N ARG A 16 3.53 -11.69 0.05
CA ARG A 16 4.83 -11.15 0.46
C ARG A 16 4.77 -10.22 1.66
N GLY A 17 3.58 -9.96 2.23
CA GLY A 17 3.42 -8.98 3.31
C GLY A 17 3.59 -7.52 2.90
N THR A 18 3.69 -7.26 1.60
CA THR A 18 3.95 -5.91 1.06
C THR A 18 2.67 -5.17 0.68
N PHE A 19 1.52 -5.82 0.83
CA PHE A 19 0.21 -5.16 0.80
C PHE A 19 -0.09 -4.62 2.20
N ILE A 20 0.39 -3.40 2.47
CA ILE A 20 0.29 -2.77 3.79
C ILE A 20 -0.96 -1.88 3.81
N ASN A 21 -1.93 -2.21 4.66
CA ASN A 21 -3.09 -1.35 4.89
C ASN A 21 -2.66 -0.13 5.73
N ALA A 22 -3.24 1.04 5.45
CA ALA A 22 -3.04 2.26 6.23
C ALA A 22 -3.31 2.05 7.73
N ARG A 23 -4.33 1.25 8.10
CA ARG A 23 -4.63 0.95 9.52
C ARG A 23 -3.49 0.19 10.19
N THR A 24 -2.97 -0.85 9.53
CA THR A 24 -1.82 -1.64 10.00
C THR A 24 -0.58 -0.77 10.10
N TYR A 25 -0.30 0.07 9.10
CA TYR A 25 0.82 1.03 9.18
C TYR A 25 0.72 1.89 10.44
N LEU A 26 -0.45 2.47 10.73
CA LEU A 26 -0.68 3.37 11.88
C LEU A 26 -0.59 2.67 13.25
N GLU A 27 -0.68 1.35 13.31
CA GLU A 27 -0.49 0.59 14.55
C GLU A 27 0.99 0.48 14.94
N HIS A 28 1.89 0.63 13.97
CA HIS A 28 3.33 0.42 14.17
C HIS A 28 4.17 1.70 13.96
N LEU A 29 3.80 2.55 13.00
CA LEU A 29 4.62 3.67 12.54
C LEU A 29 3.83 5.00 12.53
N HIS A 30 4.55 6.09 12.78
CA HIS A 30 3.98 7.43 12.73
C HIS A 30 3.63 7.79 11.26
N PRO A 31 2.44 8.37 10.99
CA PRO A 31 2.00 8.68 9.62
C PRO A 31 2.92 9.67 8.90
N GLU A 32 3.50 10.62 9.63
CA GLU A 32 4.37 11.63 9.04
C GLU A 32 5.66 11.07 8.43
N TYR A 33 6.12 9.89 8.88
CA TYR A 33 7.25 9.22 8.23
C TYR A 33 6.92 8.90 6.76
N LEU A 34 5.72 8.37 6.51
CA LEU A 34 5.27 8.01 5.17
C LEU A 34 4.95 9.26 4.34
N ARG A 35 4.31 10.26 4.95
CA ARG A 35 4.04 11.56 4.30
C ARG A 35 5.34 12.20 3.81
N TYR A 36 6.36 12.24 4.67
CA TYR A 36 7.67 12.77 4.33
C TYR A 36 8.31 12.00 3.19
N TYR A 37 8.38 10.68 3.33
CA TYR A 37 9.03 9.83 2.35
C TYR A 37 8.40 9.95 0.96
N PHE A 38 7.07 9.98 0.88
CA PHE A 38 6.36 10.22 -0.37
C PHE A 38 6.58 11.63 -0.91
N ALA A 39 6.46 12.66 -0.07
CA ALA A 39 6.74 14.04 -0.50
C ALA A 39 8.14 14.19 -1.07
N ALA A 40 9.13 13.49 -0.51
CA ALA A 40 10.51 13.54 -0.99
C ALA A 40 10.73 12.87 -2.36
N LYS A 41 9.82 11.99 -2.80
CA LYS A 41 9.90 11.27 -4.09
C LYS A 41 8.90 11.74 -5.13
N LEU A 42 7.80 12.38 -4.73
CA LEU A 42 6.75 12.85 -5.62
C LEU A 42 7.24 14.00 -6.51
N SER A 43 6.84 13.97 -7.78
CA SER A 43 7.13 14.99 -8.79
C SER A 43 5.86 15.39 -9.53
N GLY A 44 5.97 16.39 -10.42
CA GLY A 44 4.88 16.77 -11.32
C GLY A 44 4.58 15.73 -12.42
N SER A 45 5.40 14.69 -12.57
CA SER A 45 5.26 13.63 -13.58
C SER A 45 4.46 12.42 -13.06
N ILE A 46 3.94 11.62 -13.99
CA ILE A 46 3.24 10.37 -13.67
C ILE A 46 4.30 9.26 -13.65
N GLU A 47 4.89 9.05 -12.49
CA GLU A 47 5.89 8.01 -12.25
C GLU A 47 5.46 7.12 -11.10
N ASP A 48 5.82 5.84 -11.19
CA ASP A 48 5.65 4.89 -10.10
C ASP A 48 6.59 5.27 -8.95
N ILE A 49 6.11 5.12 -7.71
CA ILE A 49 6.88 5.42 -6.51
C ILE A 49 7.22 4.11 -5.83
N ASP A 50 8.50 3.91 -5.52
CA ASP A 50 8.93 2.77 -4.72
C ASP A 50 9.07 3.13 -3.24
N LEU A 51 8.33 2.40 -2.40
CA LEU A 51 8.56 2.33 -0.96
C LEU A 51 9.61 1.26 -0.68
N ASN A 52 10.88 1.65 -0.79
CA ASN A 52 11.98 0.85 -0.30
C ASN A 52 12.10 1.05 1.21
N LEU A 53 11.87 0.00 2.00
CA LEU A 53 11.72 0.13 3.46
C LEU A 53 13.03 0.44 4.20
N GLU A 54 14.16 0.03 3.62
CA GLU A 54 15.49 0.38 4.12
C GLU A 54 15.79 1.87 3.85
N ASP A 55 15.61 2.32 2.61
CA ASP A 55 15.74 3.72 2.22
C ASP A 55 14.75 4.61 3.00
N PHE A 56 13.51 4.16 3.21
CA PHE A 56 12.51 4.83 4.05
C PHE A 56 13.03 5.08 5.46
N THR A 57 13.54 4.04 6.10
CA THR A 57 14.06 4.13 7.47
C THR A 57 15.25 5.08 7.53
N GLN A 58 16.20 4.92 6.61
CA GLN A 58 17.41 5.75 6.56
C GLN A 58 17.07 7.21 6.29
N LYS A 59 16.22 7.48 5.29
CA LYS A 59 15.87 8.83 4.85
C LYS A 59 15.10 9.59 5.92
N VAL A 60 14.07 9.00 6.53
CA VAL A 60 13.32 9.64 7.63
C VAL A 60 14.23 9.92 8.82
N ASN A 61 15.07 8.94 9.20
CA ASN A 61 15.98 9.09 10.33
C ASN A 61 17.09 10.13 10.09
N SER A 62 17.61 10.22 8.87
CA SER A 62 18.67 11.16 8.53
C SER A 62 18.08 12.57 8.41
N ASP A 63 17.04 12.75 7.60
CA ASP A 63 16.52 14.07 7.28
C ASP A 63 15.73 14.68 8.45
N LEU A 64 14.72 13.97 8.98
CA LEU A 64 13.86 14.55 10.02
C LEU A 64 14.56 14.59 11.38
N VAL A 65 15.11 13.46 11.81
CA VAL A 65 15.73 13.37 13.15
C VAL A 65 17.16 13.92 13.12
N GLY A 66 17.97 13.51 12.14
CA GLY A 66 19.39 13.86 12.06
C GLY A 66 19.67 15.30 11.62
N LYS A 67 18.79 15.92 10.82
CA LYS A 67 18.96 17.30 10.35
C LYS A 67 17.99 18.27 11.00
N VAL A 68 16.68 18.13 10.72
CA VAL A 68 15.68 19.15 11.10
C VAL A 68 15.49 19.25 12.61
N VAL A 69 15.08 18.16 13.28
CA VAL A 69 14.85 18.15 14.73
C VAL A 69 16.16 18.35 15.50
N ASN A 70 17.28 17.89 14.93
CA ASN A 70 18.60 18.06 15.53
C ASN A 70 18.95 19.54 15.77
N ILE A 71 18.62 20.45 14.83
CA ILE A 71 18.83 21.90 14.98
C ILE A 71 18.16 22.41 16.27
N ALA A 72 16.84 22.20 16.40
CA ALA A 72 16.10 22.65 17.58
C ALA A 72 16.65 22.02 18.87
N SER A 73 16.90 20.71 18.86
CA SER A 73 17.37 19.99 20.05
C SER A 73 18.74 20.45 20.54
N ARG A 74 19.64 20.84 19.63
CA ARG A 74 21.00 21.32 19.95
C ARG A 74 21.00 22.75 20.46
N CYS A 75 20.07 23.58 19.98
CA CYS A 75 20.03 25.01 20.31
C CYS A 75 19.13 25.34 21.51
N ALA A 76 17.96 24.70 21.61
CA ALA A 76 16.91 25.07 22.57
C ALA A 76 17.38 25.06 24.03
N LYS A 77 18.17 24.05 24.43
CA LYS A 77 18.68 23.95 25.80
C LYS A 77 19.61 25.11 26.17
N PHE A 78 20.37 25.65 25.22
CA PHE A 78 21.24 26.78 25.48
C PHE A 78 20.44 28.08 25.60
N VAL A 79 19.43 28.27 24.75
CA VAL A 79 18.51 29.42 24.84
C VAL A 79 17.75 29.40 26.18
N GLU A 80 17.26 28.23 26.60
CA GLU A 80 16.53 28.04 27.86
C GLU A 80 17.41 28.33 29.08
N LYS A 81 18.64 27.80 29.12
CA LYS A 81 19.56 27.99 30.25
C LYS A 81 20.26 29.35 30.28
N GLY A 82 20.52 29.94 29.11
CA GLY A 82 21.27 31.18 28.98
C GLY A 82 20.41 32.39 29.32
N ASN A 83 19.40 32.65 28.49
CA ASN A 83 18.56 33.84 28.61
C ASN A 83 17.12 33.52 29.03
N SER A 84 16.95 32.50 29.90
CA SER A 84 15.63 32.06 30.38
C SER A 84 14.60 31.81 29.28
N GLY A 85 15.04 31.28 28.13
CA GLY A 85 14.18 30.97 26.99
C GLY A 85 13.87 32.16 26.07
N ILE A 86 14.52 33.32 26.23
CA ILE A 86 14.32 34.49 25.35
C ILE A 86 15.36 34.49 24.23
N LEU A 87 14.94 34.46 22.97
CA LEU A 87 15.81 34.56 21.79
C LEU A 87 16.53 35.90 21.72
N ALA A 88 17.69 35.95 21.05
CA ALA A 88 18.48 37.16 20.86
C ALA A 88 17.70 38.29 20.17
N ASP A 89 18.12 39.53 20.39
CA ASP A 89 17.55 40.76 19.81
C ASP A 89 17.95 40.98 18.33
N SER A 90 18.82 40.12 17.79
CA SER A 90 19.41 40.26 16.47
C SER A 90 19.80 38.90 15.87
N ILE A 91 19.94 38.87 14.54
CA ILE A 91 20.35 37.68 13.79
C ILE A 91 21.87 37.63 13.67
N ALA A 92 22.47 36.56 14.21
CA ALA A 92 23.93 36.37 14.25
C ALA A 92 24.61 36.23 12.87
N GLU A 93 23.90 35.67 11.89
CA GLU A 93 24.40 35.45 10.52
C GLU A 93 23.31 35.85 9.51
N PRO A 94 23.21 37.15 9.15
CA PRO A 94 22.15 37.66 8.29
C PRO A 94 22.13 37.03 6.90
N ALA A 95 23.30 36.66 6.36
CA ALA A 95 23.39 36.04 5.04
C ALA A 95 22.72 34.65 5.03
N LEU A 96 22.96 33.83 6.06
CA LEU A 96 22.34 32.51 6.20
C LEU A 96 20.82 32.62 6.44
N TRP A 97 20.41 33.58 7.27
CA TRP A 97 18.99 33.90 7.44
C TRP A 97 18.33 34.27 6.11
N GLN A 98 18.93 35.19 5.37
CA GLN A 98 18.42 35.64 4.07
C GLN A 98 18.34 34.48 3.07
N GLN A 99 19.35 33.61 3.02
CA GLN A 99 19.34 32.41 2.20
C GLN A 99 18.12 31.52 2.50
N ALA A 100 17.80 31.32 3.78
CA ALA A 100 16.68 30.48 4.19
C ALA A 100 15.33 31.09 3.77
N VAL A 101 15.09 32.38 4.06
CA VAL A 101 13.79 33.01 3.78
C VAL A 101 13.56 33.31 2.30
N SER A 102 14.63 33.54 1.53
CA SER A 102 14.54 33.78 0.07
C SER A 102 14.11 32.54 -0.72
N ALA A 103 14.15 31.35 -0.10
CA ALA A 103 13.68 30.12 -0.73
C ALA A 103 12.13 30.02 -0.75
N ALA A 104 11.41 30.88 -0.03
CA ALA A 104 9.95 30.80 0.12
C ALA A 104 9.23 30.66 -1.23
N ASP A 105 9.45 31.59 -2.17
CA ASP A 105 8.74 31.58 -3.45
C ASP A 105 9.06 30.32 -4.27
N SER A 106 10.32 29.87 -4.27
CA SER A 106 10.72 28.65 -4.99
C SER A 106 10.08 27.40 -4.40
N VAL A 107 10.06 27.28 -3.06
CA VAL A 107 9.44 26.16 -2.35
C VAL A 107 7.91 26.17 -2.56
N ALA A 108 7.27 27.34 -2.46
CA ALA A 108 5.84 27.49 -2.75
C ALA A 108 5.51 27.06 -4.18
N GLN A 109 6.27 27.55 -5.16
CA GLN A 109 6.09 27.21 -6.56
C GLN A 109 6.28 25.71 -6.82
N ALA A 110 7.23 25.08 -6.14
CA ALA A 110 7.43 23.63 -6.20
C ALA A 110 6.23 22.87 -5.63
N TYR A 111 5.65 23.30 -4.50
CA TYR A 111 4.40 22.71 -3.99
C TYR A 111 3.22 22.91 -4.95
N GLU A 112 3.00 24.11 -5.49
CA GLU A 112 1.92 24.40 -6.43
C GLU A 112 2.00 23.58 -7.71
N ASN A 113 3.22 23.41 -8.23
CA ASN A 113 3.49 22.59 -9.42
C ASN A 113 3.53 21.09 -9.13
N ARG A 114 3.30 20.68 -7.87
CA ARG A 114 3.37 19.29 -7.39
C ARG A 114 4.77 18.68 -7.50
N GLU A 115 5.81 19.51 -7.60
CA GLU A 115 7.21 19.12 -7.53
C GLU A 115 7.66 18.93 -6.07
N PHE A 116 6.98 18.08 -5.30
CA PHE A 116 7.22 17.95 -3.86
C PHE A 116 8.65 17.52 -3.53
N GLY A 117 9.24 16.62 -4.31
CA GLY A 117 10.62 16.18 -4.13
C GLY A 117 11.64 17.28 -4.38
N ARG A 118 11.31 18.28 -5.22
CA ARG A 118 12.11 19.50 -5.38
C ARG A 118 11.98 20.38 -4.13
N ALA A 119 10.76 20.64 -3.66
CA ALA A 119 10.53 21.40 -2.44
C ALA A 119 11.31 20.80 -1.25
N ILE A 120 11.21 19.48 -1.04
CA ILE A 120 11.93 18.79 0.04
C ILE A 120 13.45 18.91 -0.11
N ARG A 121 14.01 18.82 -1.32
CA ARG A 121 15.46 19.02 -1.53
C ARG A 121 15.93 20.42 -1.17
N GLU A 122 15.18 21.45 -1.57
CA GLU A 122 15.49 22.85 -1.23
C GLU A 122 15.43 23.08 0.29
N ILE A 123 14.39 22.55 0.95
CA ILE A 123 14.25 22.63 2.42
C ILE A 123 15.42 21.91 3.12
N MET A 124 15.81 20.71 2.66
CA MET A 124 16.91 19.97 3.28
C MET A 124 18.26 20.65 3.08
N ALA A 125 18.47 21.38 1.97
CA ALA A 125 19.68 22.17 1.77
C ALA A 125 19.80 23.31 2.79
N ILE A 126 18.67 23.93 3.18
CA ILE A 126 18.64 24.92 4.28
C ILE A 126 18.97 24.23 5.62
N ALA A 127 18.43 23.03 5.87
CA ALA A 127 18.72 22.28 7.07
C ALA A 127 20.20 21.86 7.17
N ASP A 128 20.81 21.50 6.04
CA ASP A 128 22.24 21.20 5.95
C ASP A 128 23.08 22.45 6.29
N ALA A 129 22.80 23.60 5.65
CA ALA A 129 23.49 24.86 5.95
C ALA A 129 23.33 25.31 7.42
N ALA A 130 22.15 25.12 8.02
CA ALA A 130 21.92 25.40 9.43
C ALA A 130 22.75 24.48 10.35
N ASN A 131 22.80 23.18 10.06
CA ASN A 131 23.62 22.24 10.82
C ASN A 131 25.12 22.53 10.67
N GLU A 132 25.59 22.86 9.46
CA GLU A 132 26.98 23.26 9.20
C GLU A 132 27.35 24.52 9.99
N TYR A 133 26.50 25.54 10.00
CA TYR A 133 26.72 26.74 10.81
C TYR A 133 26.84 26.42 12.30
N ILE A 134 25.89 25.66 12.85
CA ILE A 134 25.91 25.28 14.28
C ILE A 134 27.16 24.44 14.59
N ALA A 135 27.54 23.54 13.69
CA ALA A 135 28.73 22.72 13.85
C ALA A 135 30.02 23.53 13.81
N ALA A 136 30.14 24.49 12.91
CA ALA A 136 31.32 25.36 12.80
C ALA A 136 31.47 26.30 14.00
N ARG A 137 30.36 26.73 14.61
CA ARG A 137 30.36 27.65 15.76
C ARG A 137 30.50 26.94 17.11
N GLU A 138 30.26 25.63 17.17
CA GLU A 138 30.44 24.78 18.36
C GLU A 138 29.88 25.36 19.68
N PRO A 139 28.59 25.74 19.76
CA PRO A 139 28.02 26.41 20.93
C PRO A 139 28.17 25.60 22.23
N TRP A 140 28.28 24.28 22.16
CA TRP A 140 28.54 23.41 23.32
C TRP A 140 29.95 23.53 23.90
N LYS A 141 30.93 23.97 23.10
CA LYS A 141 32.26 24.32 23.59
C LYS A 141 32.26 25.73 24.16
N LEU A 142 31.69 26.68 23.40
CA LEU A 142 31.57 28.07 23.83
C LEU A 142 30.82 28.22 25.16
N ALA A 143 29.79 27.42 25.41
CA ALA A 143 29.04 27.44 26.66
C ALA A 143 29.85 27.03 27.90
N ARG A 144 31.07 26.52 27.73
CA ARG A 144 32.00 26.18 28.82
C ARG A 144 33.03 27.28 29.08
N GLU A 145 33.09 28.29 28.21
CA GLU A 145 33.99 29.43 28.30
C GLU A 145 33.29 30.60 29.02
N PRO A 146 33.83 31.10 30.13
CA PRO A 146 33.24 32.25 30.83
C PRO A 146 33.18 33.50 29.93
N GLY A 147 32.08 34.24 29.96
CA GLY A 147 31.91 35.49 29.19
C GLY A 147 31.47 35.31 27.73
N ARG A 148 31.21 34.06 27.30
CA ARG A 148 30.74 33.72 25.94
C ARG A 148 29.23 33.47 25.86
N GLU A 149 28.49 33.81 26.92
CA GLU A 149 27.06 33.53 27.03
C GLU A 149 26.24 34.20 25.91
N ALA A 150 26.59 35.44 25.56
CA ALA A 150 25.94 36.19 24.48
C ALA A 150 26.17 35.54 23.10
N ASP A 151 27.38 35.03 22.83
CA ASP A 151 27.68 34.35 21.57
C ASP A 151 26.87 33.05 21.44
N VAL A 152 26.84 32.25 22.50
CA VAL A 152 26.04 31.01 22.55
C VAL A 152 24.57 31.32 22.32
N GLN A 153 24.07 32.37 22.96
CA GLN A 153 22.69 32.83 22.80
C GLN A 153 22.40 33.22 21.36
N ALA A 154 23.26 34.02 20.72
CA ALA A 154 23.10 34.49 19.36
C ALA A 154 23.12 33.32 18.34
N ILE A 155 24.08 32.39 18.47
CA ILE A 155 24.19 31.20 17.62
C ILE A 155 22.95 30.33 17.75
N CYS A 156 22.53 30.04 18.98
CA CYS A 156 21.40 29.14 19.22
C CYS A 156 20.07 29.80 18.85
N SER A 157 19.95 31.12 19.00
CA SER A 157 18.76 31.87 18.57
C SER A 157 18.58 31.86 17.06
N LEU A 158 19.66 32.00 16.30
CA LEU A 158 19.61 31.79 14.85
C LEU A 158 19.24 30.35 14.50
N GLY A 159 19.81 29.35 15.18
CA GLY A 159 19.45 27.95 14.97
C GLY A 159 17.94 27.69 15.15
N VAL A 160 17.34 28.25 16.21
CA VAL A 160 15.89 28.15 16.45
C VAL A 160 15.08 28.88 15.36
N ASN A 161 15.53 30.04 14.91
CA ASN A 161 14.89 30.77 13.80
C ASN A 161 14.96 30.00 12.47
N LEU A 162 16.09 29.39 12.13
CA LEU A 162 16.22 28.54 10.94
C LEU A 162 15.33 27.30 11.04
N PHE A 163 15.26 26.67 12.22
CA PHE A 163 14.32 25.58 12.47
C PHE A 163 12.86 26.01 12.25
N ARG A 164 12.48 27.20 12.71
CA ARG A 164 11.14 27.77 12.44
C ARG A 164 10.86 27.88 10.94
N VAL A 165 11.79 28.44 10.16
CA VAL A 165 11.64 28.54 8.69
C VAL A 165 11.44 27.16 8.05
N LEU A 166 12.26 26.17 8.43
CA LEU A 166 12.11 24.79 7.97
C LEU A 166 10.73 24.23 8.29
N MET A 167 10.21 24.48 9.50
CA MET A 167 8.90 23.98 9.91
C MET A 167 7.73 24.70 9.24
N ILE A 168 7.86 25.99 8.89
CA ILE A 168 6.89 26.67 8.00
C ILE A 168 6.83 25.92 6.66
N TYR A 169 7.98 25.64 6.05
CA TYR A 169 8.03 24.97 4.76
C TYR A 169 7.60 23.50 4.79
N LEU A 170 7.82 22.81 5.91
CA LEU A 170 7.45 21.41 6.09
C LEU A 170 6.03 21.22 6.61
N LYS A 171 5.34 22.26 7.11
CA LYS A 171 3.98 22.16 7.67
C LYS A 171 2.96 21.44 6.77
N PRO A 172 2.94 21.63 5.43
CA PRO A 172 2.04 20.87 4.55
C PRO A 172 2.30 19.35 4.57
N VAL A 173 3.54 18.94 4.86
CA VAL A 173 3.99 17.54 4.84
C VAL A 173 3.95 16.93 6.25
N LEU A 174 4.30 17.71 7.27
CA LEU A 174 4.48 17.31 8.67
C LEU A 174 3.57 18.14 9.61
N PRO A 175 2.23 17.98 9.54
CA PRO A 175 1.29 18.78 10.33
C PRO A 175 1.40 18.59 11.85
N ASP A 176 1.61 17.37 12.34
CA ASP A 176 1.76 17.07 13.78
C ASP A 176 3.10 17.59 14.31
N MET A 177 4.19 17.40 13.57
CA MET A 177 5.48 18.00 13.93
C MET A 177 5.39 19.52 13.93
N ALA A 178 4.72 20.13 12.96
CA ALA A 178 4.50 21.57 12.90
C ALA A 178 3.73 22.07 14.13
N LYS A 179 2.63 21.40 14.51
CA LYS A 179 1.87 21.73 15.72
C LYS A 179 2.71 21.64 17.00
N ASN A 180 3.53 20.60 17.13
CA ASN A 180 4.43 20.47 18.27
C ASN A 180 5.54 21.54 18.26
N SER A 181 5.96 21.96 17.06
CA SER A 181 6.92 23.04 16.86
C SER A 181 6.33 24.41 17.20
N GLU A 182 5.06 24.68 16.86
CA GLU A 182 4.33 25.88 17.27
C GLU A 182 4.28 26.00 18.79
N ALA A 183 3.97 24.89 19.48
CA ALA A 183 3.98 24.84 20.94
C ALA A 183 5.39 25.10 21.53
N PHE A 184 6.44 24.57 20.91
CA PHE A 184 7.83 24.82 21.34
C PHE A 184 8.25 26.28 21.08
N LEU A 185 8.00 26.78 19.88
CA LEU A 185 8.38 28.12 19.44
C LEU A 185 7.52 29.21 20.09
N ASN A 186 6.35 28.84 20.65
CA ASN A 186 5.35 29.79 21.14
C ASN A 186 4.95 30.80 20.04
N ASP A 187 4.77 30.28 18.82
CA ASP A 187 4.51 31.05 17.61
C ASP A 187 3.68 30.21 16.64
N GLU A 188 2.85 30.86 15.84
CA GLU A 188 2.07 30.20 14.79
C GLU A 188 2.89 30.07 13.51
N LEU A 189 2.96 28.86 12.94
CA LEU A 189 3.67 28.62 11.69
C LEU A 189 2.74 28.89 10.50
N ALA A 190 2.49 30.17 10.22
CA ALA A 190 1.82 30.57 8.98
C ALA A 190 2.81 30.65 7.82
N TRP A 191 2.32 30.66 6.57
CA TRP A 191 3.10 31.04 5.40
C TRP A 191 2.86 32.52 5.09
N PRO A 192 3.63 33.46 5.67
CA PRO A 192 3.42 34.88 5.47
C PRO A 192 3.97 35.34 4.11
N ALA A 193 3.59 36.56 3.69
CA ALA A 193 4.23 37.24 2.56
C ALA A 193 5.71 37.55 2.82
N THR A 194 6.11 37.69 4.08
CA THR A 194 7.51 37.86 4.50
C THR A 194 7.71 37.14 5.82
N ILE A 195 8.74 36.28 5.88
CA ILE A 195 9.08 35.54 7.10
C ILE A 195 10.05 36.39 7.90
N GLU A 196 9.55 36.99 8.98
CA GLU A 196 10.36 37.77 9.93
C GLU A 196 10.97 36.85 11.01
N PRO A 197 12.15 37.19 11.54
CA PRO A 197 12.77 36.44 12.63
C PRO A 197 12.04 36.70 13.95
N LEU A 198 12.07 35.70 14.84
CA LEU A 198 11.69 35.85 16.24
C LEU A 198 12.87 36.45 17.01
N LEU A 199 12.73 37.70 17.42
CA LEU A 199 13.70 38.48 18.20
C LEU A 199 13.09 38.86 19.54
N ASP A 200 13.89 38.86 20.62
CA ASP A 200 13.40 39.09 22.00
C ASP A 200 12.17 38.26 22.37
N HIS A 201 12.06 37.09 21.74
CA HIS A 201 10.86 36.24 21.79
C HIS A 201 11.09 35.05 22.71
N ARG A 202 10.08 34.73 23.53
CA ARG A 202 10.15 33.62 24.49
C ARG A 202 9.69 32.31 23.85
N ILE A 203 10.58 31.32 23.82
CA ILE A 203 10.26 29.91 23.50
C ILE A 203 9.92 29.11 24.76
N ASN A 204 9.23 27.99 24.58
CA ASN A 204 8.93 27.02 25.62
C ASN A 204 10.01 25.93 25.71
N SER A 205 10.00 25.13 26.78
CA SER A 205 10.94 24.02 26.93
C SER A 205 10.80 23.00 25.80
N PHE A 206 11.92 22.64 25.19
CA PHE A 206 11.93 21.70 24.06
C PHE A 206 11.55 20.28 24.49
N LYS A 207 10.69 19.65 23.69
CA LYS A 207 10.37 18.22 23.78
C LYS A 207 10.75 17.55 22.46
N PRO A 208 11.21 16.28 22.49
CA PRO A 208 11.49 15.54 21.25
C PRO A 208 10.30 15.58 20.30
N LEU A 209 10.51 16.12 19.09
CA LEU A 209 9.44 16.34 18.11
C LEU A 209 9.21 15.13 17.19
N MET A 210 10.21 14.26 17.08
CA MET A 210 10.16 13.06 16.27
C MET A 210 11.05 11.98 16.87
N GLN A 211 10.60 10.73 16.78
CA GLN A 211 11.42 9.58 17.14
C GLN A 211 12.08 8.99 15.91
N ARG A 212 13.16 8.25 16.11
CA ARG A 212 13.75 7.47 15.02
C ARG A 212 12.78 6.37 14.62
N VAL A 213 12.69 6.11 13.32
CA VAL A 213 12.07 4.91 12.78
C VAL A 213 12.90 3.72 13.25
N ASP A 214 12.24 2.86 14.01
CA ASP A 214 12.80 1.62 14.54
C ASP A 214 12.58 0.49 13.53
N LYS A 215 13.66 -0.23 13.22
CA LYS A 215 13.61 -1.36 12.30
C LYS A 215 12.68 -2.44 12.82
N ASP A 216 12.66 -2.69 14.13
CA ASP A 216 11.81 -3.71 14.72
C ASP A 216 10.32 -3.38 14.53
N LYS A 217 9.96 -2.08 14.51
CA LYS A 217 8.59 -1.63 14.21
C LYS A 217 8.23 -1.77 12.73
N VAL A 218 9.19 -1.57 11.83
CA VAL A 218 9.00 -1.81 10.39
C VAL A 218 8.79 -3.30 10.13
N ASP A 219 9.61 -4.15 10.76
CA ASP A 219 9.51 -5.60 10.64
C ASP A 219 8.18 -6.11 11.25
N ALA A 220 7.79 -5.61 12.43
CA ALA A 220 6.51 -5.91 13.04
C ALA A 220 5.31 -5.48 12.17
N MET A 221 5.40 -4.33 11.48
CA MET A 221 4.38 -3.89 10.54
C MET A 221 4.26 -4.84 9.33
N LEU A 222 5.39 -5.34 8.81
CA LEU A 222 5.40 -6.31 7.72
C LEU A 222 4.86 -7.67 8.15
N ASP A 223 5.19 -8.12 9.36
CA ASP A 223 4.62 -9.33 9.96
C ASP A 223 3.11 -9.18 10.15
N ALA A 224 2.66 -8.07 10.73
CA ALA A 224 1.24 -7.77 10.88
C ALA A 224 0.54 -7.66 9.53
N SER A 225 1.17 -7.15 8.49
CA SER A 225 0.59 -7.10 7.14
C SER A 225 0.51 -8.49 6.47
N ARG A 226 1.38 -9.43 6.85
CA ARG A 226 1.25 -10.85 6.49
C ARG A 226 0.15 -11.54 7.31
N ASN A 227 -0.03 -11.17 8.56
CA ASN A 227 -0.99 -11.84 9.46
C ASN A 227 -2.40 -11.21 9.41
N ALA A 228 -2.52 -9.96 8.95
CA ALA A 228 -3.78 -9.25 8.66
C ALA A 228 -4.39 -9.64 7.31
N LEU A 229 -3.84 -10.68 6.67
CA LEU A 229 -4.64 -11.50 5.78
C LEU A 229 -5.88 -11.95 6.57
N PRO A 230 -7.08 -11.97 5.97
CA PRO A 230 -8.01 -13.00 6.39
C PRO A 230 -7.23 -14.30 6.24
N GLU A 231 -7.07 -15.04 7.32
CA GLU A 231 -6.58 -16.39 7.26
C GLU A 231 -7.37 -17.15 6.19
N THR A 232 -6.79 -17.36 5.02
CA THR A 232 -6.89 -18.64 4.33
C THR A 232 -5.97 -19.60 5.08
N SER A 233 -6.32 -19.88 6.33
CA SER A 233 -5.79 -20.96 7.16
C SER A 233 -6.68 -21.12 8.40
N SER A 234 -7.46 -22.19 8.43
CA SER A 234 -7.87 -22.86 9.66
C SER A 234 -8.54 -22.02 10.76
N THR A 235 -9.84 -21.74 10.58
CA THR A 235 -10.73 -21.68 11.75
C THR A 235 -10.71 -23.05 12.44
N PRO A 236 -10.52 -23.14 13.76
CA PRO A 236 -10.94 -24.31 14.51
C PRO A 236 -12.46 -24.41 14.43
N ASP A 237 -12.93 -25.51 13.82
CA ASP A 237 -14.20 -26.18 14.09
C ASP A 237 -15.44 -25.26 14.21
N GLN A 238 -15.89 -24.73 13.06
CA GLN A 238 -17.34 -24.69 12.84
C GLN A 238 -17.67 -25.83 11.86
N PRO A 239 -18.61 -26.73 12.20
CA PRO A 239 -19.00 -27.79 11.29
C PRO A 239 -19.50 -27.16 9.99
N ALA A 240 -18.93 -27.60 8.87
CA ALA A 240 -19.40 -27.22 7.54
C ALA A 240 -20.93 -27.40 7.49
N ALA A 241 -21.64 -26.38 7.02
CA ALA A 241 -23.08 -26.46 6.80
C ALA A 241 -23.36 -26.60 5.29
N GLY A 242 -24.32 -27.43 4.92
CA GLY A 242 -24.70 -27.68 3.52
C GLY A 242 -23.82 -28.69 2.79
N HIS A 243 -23.82 -28.68 1.45
CA HIS A 243 -23.15 -29.69 0.60
C HIS A 243 -21.64 -29.82 0.82
N LEU A 244 -20.97 -28.81 1.38
CA LEU A 244 -19.54 -28.87 1.73
C LEU A 244 -19.23 -29.78 2.92
N ALA A 245 -20.23 -30.13 3.73
CA ALA A 245 -20.11 -31.13 4.80
C ALA A 245 -20.16 -32.57 4.26
N GLU A 246 -21.00 -32.81 3.25
CA GLU A 246 -21.17 -34.13 2.64
C GLU A 246 -20.09 -34.41 1.57
N SER A 247 -19.61 -33.37 0.89
CA SER A 247 -18.54 -33.45 -0.12
C SER A 247 -17.55 -32.30 0.08
N PRO A 248 -16.49 -32.50 0.89
CA PRO A 248 -15.44 -31.51 1.09
C PRO A 248 -14.79 -31.07 -0.23
N LEU A 249 -14.19 -29.89 -0.21
CA LEU A 249 -13.38 -29.42 -1.34
C LEU A 249 -12.21 -30.38 -1.56
N ALA A 250 -11.94 -30.68 -2.83
CA ALA A 250 -10.72 -31.39 -3.21
C ALA A 250 -9.49 -30.49 -2.98
N ASP A 251 -8.30 -31.11 -2.97
CA ASP A 251 -7.04 -30.39 -2.85
C ASP A 251 -6.89 -29.32 -3.94
N GLU A 252 -6.19 -28.22 -3.60
CA GLU A 252 -5.92 -27.14 -4.54
C GLU A 252 -5.09 -27.64 -5.74
N ILE A 253 -5.51 -27.27 -6.95
CA ILE A 253 -4.78 -27.57 -8.20
C ILE A 253 -4.21 -26.30 -8.80
N ALA A 254 -3.13 -26.42 -9.59
CA ALA A 254 -2.58 -25.29 -10.32
C ALA A 254 -3.48 -24.92 -11.52
N PHE A 255 -3.42 -23.66 -11.96
CA PHE A 255 -4.14 -23.22 -13.16
C PHE A 255 -3.79 -24.06 -14.41
N ASP A 256 -2.53 -24.49 -14.51
CA ASP A 256 -2.04 -25.36 -15.58
C ASP A 256 -2.72 -26.73 -15.58
N ASP A 257 -3.25 -27.20 -14.45
CA ASP A 257 -4.04 -28.43 -14.37
C ASP A 257 -5.47 -28.23 -14.82
N PHE A 258 -6.07 -27.08 -14.51
CA PHE A 258 -7.42 -26.74 -14.97
C PHE A 258 -7.48 -26.58 -16.50
N ILE A 259 -6.53 -25.83 -17.09
CA ILE A 259 -6.55 -25.55 -18.53
C ILE A 259 -6.32 -26.80 -19.41
N LYS A 260 -5.81 -27.90 -18.82
CA LYS A 260 -5.71 -29.21 -19.47
C LYS A 260 -7.07 -29.83 -19.75
N VAL A 261 -8.13 -29.46 -19.03
CA VAL A 261 -9.49 -29.95 -19.27
C VAL A 261 -10.14 -29.08 -20.35
N ASP A 262 -10.53 -29.69 -21.47
CA ASP A 262 -11.20 -28.96 -22.55
C ASP A 262 -12.72 -28.99 -22.31
N LEU A 263 -13.24 -27.91 -21.74
CA LEU A 263 -14.66 -27.72 -21.50
C LEU A 263 -15.30 -26.91 -22.64
N ARG A 264 -16.37 -27.44 -23.23
CA ARG A 264 -17.06 -26.84 -24.37
C ARG A 264 -18.55 -26.70 -24.11
N VAL A 265 -19.12 -25.62 -24.64
CA VAL A 265 -20.57 -25.50 -24.78
C VAL A 265 -21.03 -26.47 -25.88
N ALA A 266 -22.05 -27.26 -25.58
CA ALA A 266 -22.62 -28.24 -26.49
C ALA A 266 -24.14 -28.09 -26.57
N ARG A 267 -24.71 -28.27 -27.77
CA ARG A 267 -26.16 -28.34 -27.98
C ARG A 267 -26.61 -29.78 -28.00
N ILE A 268 -27.63 -30.11 -27.23
CA ILE A 268 -28.25 -31.44 -27.28
C ILE A 268 -29.15 -31.48 -28.52
N VAL A 269 -28.70 -32.15 -29.59
CA VAL A 269 -29.47 -32.25 -30.84
C VAL A 269 -30.41 -33.44 -30.86
N LYS A 270 -30.12 -34.46 -30.05
CA LYS A 270 -30.96 -35.64 -29.88
C LYS A 270 -30.78 -36.23 -28.49
N ALA A 271 -31.86 -36.64 -27.85
CA ALA A 271 -31.81 -37.38 -26.60
C ALA A 271 -32.69 -38.63 -26.68
N GLU A 272 -32.17 -39.78 -26.22
CA GLU A 272 -32.87 -41.06 -26.26
C GLU A 272 -32.69 -41.85 -24.97
N ALA A 273 -33.70 -42.62 -24.58
CA ALA A 273 -33.56 -43.58 -23.49
C ALA A 273 -32.73 -44.77 -23.96
N VAL A 274 -31.79 -45.22 -23.12
CA VAL A 274 -30.99 -46.41 -23.44
C VAL A 274 -31.77 -47.66 -23.05
N GLU A 275 -32.01 -48.55 -24.01
CA GLU A 275 -32.68 -49.83 -23.78
C GLU A 275 -31.81 -50.74 -22.89
N GLY A 276 -32.39 -51.25 -21.79
CA GLY A 276 -31.66 -52.06 -20.81
C GLY A 276 -30.78 -51.27 -19.82
N ALA A 277 -30.88 -49.94 -19.78
CA ALA A 277 -30.28 -49.11 -18.73
C ALA A 277 -31.30 -48.13 -18.12
N ASP A 278 -31.62 -48.34 -16.84
CA ASP A 278 -32.67 -47.56 -16.15
C ASP A 278 -32.22 -46.13 -15.82
N LYS A 279 -30.92 -45.88 -15.77
CA LYS A 279 -30.34 -44.59 -15.34
C LYS A 279 -29.75 -43.75 -16.47
N LEU A 280 -29.60 -44.30 -17.68
CA LEU A 280 -28.84 -43.64 -18.75
C LEU A 280 -29.74 -43.07 -19.85
N LEU A 281 -29.41 -41.84 -20.27
CA LEU A 281 -29.82 -41.27 -21.55
C LEU A 281 -28.62 -41.26 -22.51
N GLN A 282 -28.89 -41.51 -23.78
CA GLN A 282 -27.95 -41.29 -24.86
C GLN A 282 -28.20 -39.89 -25.42
N LEU A 283 -27.17 -39.04 -25.41
CA LEU A 283 -27.21 -37.68 -25.91
C LEU A 283 -26.30 -37.57 -27.13
N THR A 284 -26.85 -37.02 -28.22
CA THR A 284 -26.05 -36.54 -29.34
C THR A 284 -25.83 -35.05 -29.14
N LEU A 285 -24.56 -34.66 -29.02
CA LEU A 285 -24.13 -33.31 -28.66
C LEU A 285 -23.43 -32.65 -29.85
N ASP A 286 -23.94 -31.53 -30.35
CA ASP A 286 -23.27 -30.69 -31.35
C ASP A 286 -22.36 -29.68 -30.64
N ILE A 287 -21.09 -29.64 -31.05
CA ILE A 287 -20.06 -28.74 -30.54
C ILE A 287 -19.57 -27.74 -31.61
N GLY A 288 -20.43 -27.37 -32.55
CA GLY A 288 -20.13 -26.31 -33.54
C GLY A 288 -19.40 -26.81 -34.78
N GLY A 289 -19.82 -27.98 -35.30
CA GLY A 289 -19.26 -28.57 -36.53
C GLY A 289 -18.97 -30.07 -36.45
N GLU A 290 -18.99 -30.63 -35.24
CA GLU A 290 -18.88 -32.06 -34.99
C GLU A 290 -19.94 -32.48 -33.95
N THR A 291 -20.49 -33.69 -34.09
CA THR A 291 -21.37 -34.29 -33.10
C THR A 291 -20.67 -35.36 -32.29
N ARG A 292 -20.89 -35.38 -30.97
CA ARG A 292 -20.33 -36.35 -30.04
C ARG A 292 -21.44 -37.17 -29.39
N ASN A 293 -21.22 -38.47 -29.25
CA ASN A 293 -22.14 -39.34 -28.54
C ASN A 293 -21.75 -39.46 -27.06
N VAL A 294 -22.66 -39.14 -26.14
CA VAL A 294 -22.41 -39.18 -24.69
C VAL A 294 -23.54 -39.92 -23.98
N PHE A 295 -23.19 -40.88 -23.13
CA PHE A 295 -24.14 -41.54 -22.24
C PHE A 295 -24.13 -40.87 -20.86
N SER A 296 -25.28 -40.34 -20.43
CA SER A 296 -25.39 -39.55 -19.21
C SER A 296 -26.39 -40.14 -18.21
N GLY A 297 -26.03 -40.14 -16.93
CA GLY A 297 -26.80 -40.71 -15.81
C GLY A 297 -28.01 -39.91 -15.35
N ILE A 298 -28.61 -39.11 -16.22
CA ILE A 298 -29.60 -38.08 -15.85
C ILE A 298 -31.06 -38.48 -16.08
N LYS A 299 -31.32 -39.73 -16.51
CA LYS A 299 -32.66 -40.25 -16.88
C LYS A 299 -33.70 -40.13 -15.76
N ALA A 300 -33.26 -40.16 -14.50
CA ALA A 300 -34.16 -40.04 -13.34
C ALA A 300 -34.80 -38.66 -13.19
N HIS A 301 -34.20 -37.60 -13.76
CA HIS A 301 -34.63 -36.22 -13.56
C HIS A 301 -35.03 -35.50 -14.85
N TYR A 302 -34.69 -36.05 -16.02
CA TYR A 302 -34.98 -35.42 -17.30
C TYR A 302 -35.60 -36.43 -18.27
N GLN A 303 -36.66 -36.00 -18.95
CA GLN A 303 -37.19 -36.73 -20.10
C GLN A 303 -36.43 -36.32 -21.36
N PRO A 304 -36.22 -37.23 -22.33
CA PRO A 304 -35.46 -36.90 -23.54
C PRO A 304 -35.98 -35.67 -24.29
N ARG A 305 -37.30 -35.53 -24.41
CA ARG A 305 -37.97 -34.39 -25.06
C ARG A 305 -37.65 -33.03 -24.44
N ASP A 306 -37.30 -32.99 -23.16
CA ASP A 306 -37.04 -31.74 -22.42
C ASP A 306 -35.57 -31.30 -22.56
N LEU A 307 -34.75 -32.11 -23.22
CA LEU A 307 -33.31 -31.88 -23.38
C LEU A 307 -32.96 -31.39 -24.79
N GLU A 308 -33.70 -31.82 -25.80
CA GLU A 308 -33.43 -31.44 -27.18
C GLU A 308 -33.50 -29.92 -27.38
N GLY A 309 -32.49 -29.37 -28.05
CA GLY A 309 -32.32 -27.94 -28.28
C GLY A 309 -31.60 -27.18 -27.16
N ARG A 310 -31.48 -27.74 -25.95
CA ARG A 310 -30.80 -27.09 -24.82
C ARG A 310 -29.28 -27.05 -25.01
N LEU A 311 -28.67 -26.01 -24.46
CA LEU A 311 -27.22 -25.91 -24.30
C LEU A 311 -26.78 -26.50 -22.96
N THR A 312 -25.64 -27.17 -22.95
CA THR A 312 -25.00 -27.72 -21.76
C THR A 312 -23.48 -27.63 -21.87
N VAL A 313 -22.78 -28.03 -20.80
CA VAL A 313 -21.32 -28.09 -20.75
C VAL A 313 -20.85 -29.52 -20.88
N MET A 314 -19.90 -29.75 -21.78
CA MET A 314 -19.26 -31.05 -22.02
C MET A 314 -17.75 -30.96 -21.77
N VAL A 315 -17.18 -32.00 -21.16
CA VAL A 315 -15.74 -32.28 -21.21
C VAL A 315 -15.41 -32.97 -22.52
N ALA A 316 -14.70 -32.28 -23.41
CA ALA A 316 -14.48 -32.65 -24.80
C ALA A 316 -13.21 -33.47 -25.05
N ASN A 317 -12.26 -33.45 -24.12
CA ASN A 317 -10.97 -34.14 -24.28
C ASN A 317 -10.78 -35.36 -23.37
N LEU A 318 -11.88 -35.95 -22.87
CA LEU A 318 -11.81 -37.25 -22.21
C LEU A 318 -11.59 -38.37 -23.23
N ALA A 319 -10.74 -39.34 -22.89
CA ALA A 319 -10.56 -40.53 -23.71
C ALA A 319 -11.90 -41.26 -23.89
N PRO A 320 -12.30 -41.63 -25.14
CA PRO A 320 -13.56 -42.31 -25.38
C PRO A 320 -13.67 -43.62 -24.60
N ARG A 321 -14.80 -43.83 -23.91
CA ARG A 321 -15.06 -45.02 -23.11
C ARG A 321 -16.06 -45.93 -23.82
N LYS A 322 -15.64 -47.15 -24.15
CA LYS A 322 -16.53 -48.17 -24.70
C LYS A 322 -17.49 -48.68 -23.62
N MET A 323 -18.78 -48.51 -23.84
CA MET A 323 -19.86 -49.00 -22.98
C MET A 323 -20.61 -50.14 -23.70
N ARG A 324 -21.46 -50.86 -22.96
CA ARG A 324 -22.31 -51.94 -23.52
C ARG A 324 -23.18 -51.47 -24.69
N PHE A 325 -23.56 -50.20 -24.71
CA PHE A 325 -24.53 -49.62 -25.63
C PHE A 325 -23.90 -48.75 -26.74
N GLY A 326 -22.57 -48.57 -26.73
CA GLY A 326 -21.87 -47.72 -27.69
C GLY A 326 -20.62 -47.06 -27.11
N LEU A 327 -20.03 -46.14 -27.87
CA LEU A 327 -18.88 -45.35 -27.45
C LEU A 327 -19.35 -44.02 -26.82
N SER A 328 -18.87 -43.70 -25.62
CA SER A 328 -19.06 -42.38 -25.00
C SER A 328 -17.82 -41.53 -25.23
N GLU A 329 -17.97 -40.41 -25.91
CA GLU A 329 -16.87 -39.56 -26.38
C GLU A 329 -16.70 -38.28 -25.55
N GLY A 330 -17.25 -38.28 -24.34
CA GLY A 330 -17.23 -37.14 -23.45
C GLY A 330 -18.11 -37.36 -22.23
N MET A 331 -18.26 -36.29 -21.46
CA MET A 331 -19.09 -36.24 -20.27
C MET A 331 -19.79 -34.88 -20.18
N VAL A 332 -21.11 -34.88 -19.96
CA VAL A 332 -21.84 -33.65 -19.63
C VAL A 332 -21.72 -33.35 -18.14
N LEU A 333 -21.67 -32.08 -17.78
CA LEU A 333 -21.56 -31.66 -16.38
C LEU A 333 -22.94 -31.43 -15.75
N ALA A 334 -23.15 -32.02 -14.59
CA ALA A 334 -24.33 -31.83 -13.76
C ALA A 334 -23.92 -31.70 -12.29
N ALA A 335 -24.58 -30.81 -11.56
CA ALA A 335 -24.53 -30.80 -10.10
C ALA A 335 -25.56 -31.81 -9.57
N GLY A 336 -25.26 -32.51 -8.48
CA GLY A 336 -26.24 -33.42 -7.91
C GLY A 336 -25.86 -33.90 -6.53
N ASP A 337 -26.89 -34.28 -5.79
CA ASP A 337 -26.83 -34.84 -4.45
C ASP A 337 -27.91 -35.95 -4.31
N LYS A 338 -28.30 -36.30 -3.09
CA LYS A 338 -29.38 -37.27 -2.86
C LYS A 338 -30.77 -36.73 -3.27
N SER A 339 -30.92 -35.42 -3.45
CA SER A 339 -32.20 -34.74 -3.72
C SER A 339 -32.50 -34.55 -5.21
N GLY A 340 -31.46 -34.45 -6.05
CA GLY A 340 -31.66 -34.23 -7.48
C GLY A 340 -30.40 -34.19 -8.32
N ILE A 341 -30.58 -34.20 -9.65
CA ILE A 341 -29.52 -33.93 -10.62
C ILE A 341 -29.91 -32.70 -11.44
N TYR A 342 -29.00 -31.73 -11.53
CA TYR A 342 -29.16 -30.43 -12.16
C TYR A 342 -28.12 -30.26 -13.26
N LEU A 343 -28.53 -30.36 -14.51
CA LEU A 343 -27.66 -30.19 -15.68
C LEU A 343 -27.18 -28.73 -15.78
N LEU A 344 -25.86 -28.51 -15.94
CA LEU A 344 -25.32 -27.16 -16.12
C LEU A 344 -25.65 -26.63 -17.53
N SER A 345 -26.04 -25.36 -17.60
CA SER A 345 -26.31 -24.63 -18.84
C SER A 345 -25.59 -23.27 -18.84
N PRO A 346 -25.03 -22.84 -19.97
CA PRO A 346 -24.46 -21.50 -20.11
C PRO A 346 -25.57 -20.43 -20.23
N ASP A 347 -25.18 -19.18 -20.00
CA ASP A 347 -26.05 -18.01 -20.21
C ASP A 347 -26.43 -17.81 -21.69
N SER A 348 -27.47 -17.00 -21.92
CA SER A 348 -27.94 -16.66 -23.27
C SER A 348 -26.84 -16.01 -24.11
N GLY A 349 -26.72 -16.44 -25.37
CA GLY A 349 -25.70 -15.95 -26.30
C GLY A 349 -24.49 -16.87 -26.44
N ALA A 350 -24.37 -17.90 -25.61
CA ALA A 350 -23.38 -18.96 -25.81
C ALA A 350 -23.70 -19.80 -27.06
N GLU A 351 -22.67 -20.17 -27.81
CA GLU A 351 -22.79 -20.95 -29.05
C GLU A 351 -22.08 -22.31 -28.91
N PRO A 352 -22.55 -23.36 -29.59
CA PRO A 352 -21.86 -24.66 -29.65
C PRO A 352 -20.39 -24.52 -30.06
N GLY A 353 -19.50 -25.17 -29.30
CA GLY A 353 -18.05 -25.16 -29.56
C GLY A 353 -17.26 -24.07 -28.84
N MET A 354 -17.94 -23.08 -28.24
CA MET A 354 -17.26 -22.07 -27.41
C MET A 354 -16.52 -22.76 -26.25
N ARG A 355 -15.25 -22.37 -26.06
CA ARG A 355 -14.40 -22.87 -24.97
C ARG A 355 -14.76 -22.17 -23.67
N ILE A 356 -14.82 -22.94 -22.59
CA ILE A 356 -14.97 -22.43 -21.23
C ILE A 356 -13.56 -22.31 -20.62
N THR A 357 -13.25 -21.13 -20.08
CA THR A 357 -11.91 -20.72 -19.62
C THR A 357 -11.94 -20.19 -18.20
#